data_AF-A0A239TJK5-F1
#
_entry.id   AF-A0A239TJK5-F1
#
_cell.length_a   1.000
_cell.length_b   1.000
_cell.length_c   1.000
_cell.angle_alpha   90.00
_cell.angle_beta   90.00
_cell.angle_gamma   90.00
#
_symmetry.space_group_name_H-M   'P 1'
#
loop_
_entity.id
_entity.type
_entity.pdbx_description
1 polymer ?
#
loop_
_entity_poly.entity_id
_entity_poly.type
_entity_poly.pdbx_seq_one_letter_code
_entity_poly.pdbx_strand_id
1 'polypeptide(L)'
;MRKGSKIDYFLVGILIILMLINILVVFKVVSIPNGLINLMLTFTLLVCTLITYRNGYKKTAYFMIFVTCFNLVLSIIQLFS
;
A
#
# COMPACT_ATOMS: atom_id res chain seq x y z
N MET A 1 7.94 -3.27 -23.39
CA MET A 1 6.95 -2.53 -22.57
C MET A 1 5.56 -3.00 -22.94
N ARG A 2 4.87 -3.73 -22.06
CA ARG A 2 3.44 -4.09 -22.28
C ARG A 2 2.63 -2.79 -22.21
N LYS A 3 1.75 -2.54 -23.20
CA LYS A 3 0.79 -1.41 -23.14
C LYS A 3 0.05 -1.48 -21.81
N GLY A 4 0.17 -0.44 -20.98
CA GLY A 4 -0.53 -0.35 -19.71
C GLY A 4 -2.04 -0.47 -19.94
N SER A 5 -2.67 -1.43 -19.28
CA SER A 5 -4.12 -1.60 -19.36
C SER A 5 -4.80 -0.43 -18.62
N LYS A 6 -6.05 -0.10 -18.95
CA LYS A 6 -6.84 0.93 -18.23
C LYS A 6 -6.82 0.72 -16.71
N ILE A 7 -6.73 -0.54 -16.27
CA ILE A 7 -6.65 -0.92 -14.86
C ILE A 7 -5.29 -0.51 -14.25
N ASP A 8 -4.19 -0.55 -15.01
CA ASP A 8 -2.88 -0.07 -14.52
C ASP A 8 -2.90 1.43 -14.23
N TYR A 9 -3.48 2.23 -15.14
CA TYR A 9 -3.64 3.67 -14.92
C TYR A 9 -4.55 3.99 -13.72
N PHE A 10 -5.62 3.23 -13.54
CA PHE A 10 -6.51 3.36 -12.38
C PHE A 10 -5.78 3.03 -11.06
N LEU A 11 -5.02 1.93 -11.02
CA LEU A 11 -4.21 1.54 -9.85
C LEU A 11 -3.16 2.59 -9.52
N VAL A 12 -2.50 3.17 -10.52
CA VAL A 12 -1.53 4.26 -10.33
C VAL A 12 -2.23 5.50 -9.73
N GLY A 13 -3.42 5.85 -10.21
CA GLY A 13 -4.21 6.95 -9.64
C GLY A 13 -4.54 6.74 -8.15
N ILE A 14 -4.98 5.53 -7.78
CA ILE A 14 -5.22 5.16 -6.37
C ILE A 14 -3.92 5.28 -5.55
N LEU A 15 -2.80 4.80 -6.10
CA LEU A 15 -1.50 4.83 -5.42
C LEU A 15 -1.06 6.27 -5.09
N ILE A 16 -1.28 7.20 -6.02
CA ILE A 16 -0.93 8.62 -5.84
C ILE A 16 -1.74 9.23 -4.69
N ILE A 17 -3.04 8.98 -4.64
CA ILE A 17 -3.92 9.46 -3.56
C ILE A 17 -3.48 8.88 -2.22
N LEU A 18 -3.19 7.57 -2.16
CA LEU A 18 -2.70 6.91 -0.95
C LEU A 18 -1.35 7.47 -0.48
N MET A 19 -0.42 7.76 -1.40
CA MET A 19 0.84 8.43 -1.06
C MET A 19 0.61 9.81 -0.46
N LEU A 20 -0.27 10.64 -1.05
CA LEU A 20 -0.57 11.97 -0.52
C LEU A 20 -1.12 11.90 0.90
N ILE A 21 -2.03 10.96 1.17
CA ILE A 21 -2.58 10.78 2.51
C ILE A 21 -1.49 10.32 3.48
N ASN A 22 -0.65 9.35 3.10
CA ASN A 22 0.47 8.91 3.94
C ASN A 22 1.44 10.06 4.26
N ILE A 23 1.74 10.92 3.29
CA ILE A 23 2.60 12.10 3.49
C ILE A 23 1.96 13.06 4.52
N LEU A 24 0.67 13.38 4.36
CA LEU A 24 -0.05 14.25 5.29
C LEU A 24 -0.05 13.69 6.73
N VAL A 25 -0.13 12.37 6.87
CA VAL A 25 -0.05 11.67 8.16
C VAL A 25 1.36 11.74 8.74
N VAL A 26 2.41 11.48 7.95
CA VAL A 26 3.83 11.52 8.39
C VAL A 26 4.22 12.91 8.89
N PHE A 27 3.77 13.96 8.20
CA PHE A 27 4.01 15.35 8.62
C PHE A 27 3.06 15.83 9.73
N LYS A 28 2.26 14.93 10.33
CA LYS A 28 1.26 15.23 11.37
C LYS A 28 0.25 16.33 11.00
N VAL A 29 0.03 16.57 9.71
CA VAL A 29 -1.00 17.50 9.22
C VAL A 29 -2.38 16.96 9.55
N VAL A 30 -2.54 15.63 9.52
CA VAL A 30 -3.75 14.92 9.95
C VAL A 30 -3.35 13.89 11.01
N SER A 31 -3.93 14.01 12.21
CA SER A 31 -3.68 13.06 13.31
C SER A 31 -4.68 11.91 13.22
N ILE A 32 -4.19 10.74 12.83
CA ILE A 32 -4.96 9.50 12.72
C ILE A 32 -4.45 8.52 13.79
N PRO A 33 -5.31 7.70 14.41
CA PRO A 33 -4.89 6.61 15.30
C PRO A 33 -3.83 5.70 14.66
N ASN A 34 -2.80 5.30 15.42
CA ASN A 34 -1.68 4.50 14.90
C ASN A 34 -2.13 3.22 14.18
N GLY A 35 -3.16 2.52 14.67
CA GLY A 35 -3.71 1.34 14.01
C GLY A 35 -4.27 1.65 12.61
N LEU A 36 -4.92 2.81 12.42
CA LEU A 36 -5.43 3.23 11.11
C LEU A 36 -4.31 3.70 10.17
N ILE A 37 -3.25 4.32 10.69
CA ILE A 37 -2.05 4.66 9.90
C ILE A 37 -1.41 3.40 9.33
N ASN A 38 -1.22 2.39 10.18
CA ASN A 38 -0.64 1.11 9.78
C ASN A 38 -1.53 0.35 8.79
N LEU A 39 -2.85 0.46 8.93
CA LEU A 39 -3.81 -0.07 7.96
C LEU A 39 -3.69 0.61 6.58
N MET A 40 -3.57 1.95 6.54
CA MET A 40 -3.37 2.69 5.29
C MET A 40 -2.05 2.35 4.60
N LEU A 41 -0.96 2.22 5.36
CA LEU A 41 0.33 1.79 4.83
C LEU A 41 0.26 0.38 4.25
N THR A 42 -0.46 -0.53 4.93
CA THR A 42 -0.68 -1.90 4.44
C THR A 42 -1.47 -1.90 3.12
N PHE A 43 -2.52 -1.09 3.01
CA PHE A 43 -3.26 -0.93 1.75
C PHE A 43 -2.39 -0.37 0.63
N THR A 44 -1.53 0.60 0.94
CA THR A 44 -0.61 1.21 -0.04
C THR A 44 0.39 0.18 -0.57
N LEU A 45 0.95 -0.64 0.32
CA LEU A 45 1.84 -1.75 -0.04
C LEU A 45 1.12 -2.81 -0.89
N LEU A 46 -0.14 -3.12 -0.58
CA LEU A 46 -0.95 -4.08 -1.34
C LEU A 46 -1.17 -3.61 -2.79
N VAL A 47 -1.49 -2.33 -3.00
CA VAL A 47 -1.64 -1.74 -4.34
C VAL A 47 -0.30 -1.74 -5.08
N CYS A 48 0.80 -1.37 -4.42
CA CYS A 48 2.16 -1.44 -4.98
C CYS A 48 2.53 -2.86 -5.43
N THR A 49 2.15 -3.86 -4.61
CA THR A 49 2.40 -5.27 -4.88
C THR A 49 1.65 -5.74 -6.12
N LEU A 50 0.37 -5.36 -6.26
CA LEU A 50 -0.45 -5.69 -7.44
C LEU A 50 0.12 -5.08 -8.72
N ILE A 51 0.58 -3.82 -8.68
CA ILE A 51 1.23 -3.17 -9.82
C ILE A 51 2.54 -3.89 -10.16
N THR A 52 3.36 -4.19 -9.16
CA THR A 52 4.65 -4.88 -9.34
C THR A 52 4.47 -6.27 -9.94
N TYR A 53 3.46 -7.02 -9.48
CA TYR A 53 3.10 -8.33 -10.01
C TYR A 53 2.66 -8.24 -11.47
N ARG A 54 1.76 -7.29 -11.80
CA ARG A 54 1.28 -7.08 -13.18
C ARG A 54 2.37 -6.61 -14.13
N ASN A 55 3.33 -5.84 -13.65
CA ASN A 55 4.50 -5.40 -14.41
C ASN A 55 5.53 -6.52 -14.67
N GLY A 56 5.29 -7.74 -14.17
CA GLY A 56 6.11 -8.91 -14.46
C GLY A 56 7.26 -9.15 -13.48
N TYR A 57 7.40 -8.31 -12.45
CA TYR A 57 8.41 -8.44 -11.40
C TYR A 57 7.95 -9.42 -10.31
N LYS A 58 7.78 -10.70 -10.67
CA LYS A 58 7.18 -11.73 -9.80
C LYS A 58 7.94 -11.92 -8.48
N LYS A 59 9.28 -12.01 -8.51
CA LYS A 59 10.10 -12.20 -7.29
C LYS A 59 9.89 -11.06 -6.29
N THR A 60 9.93 -9.82 -6.79
CA THR A 60 9.72 -8.63 -5.97
C THR A 60 8.29 -8.53 -5.46
N ALA A 61 7.30 -8.91 -6.28
CA ALA A 61 5.91 -8.97 -5.86
C ALA A 61 5.69 -9.99 -4.73
N TYR A 62 6.25 -11.20 -4.81
CA TYR A 62 6.12 -12.19 -3.73
C TYR A 62 6.73 -11.70 -2.41
N PHE A 63 7.88 -11.02 -2.46
CA PHE A 63 8.46 -10.39 -1.27
C PHE A 63 7.55 -9.30 -0.70
N MET A 64 6.99 -8.44 -1.56
CA MET A 64 6.04 -7.42 -1.10
C MET A 64 4.74 -8.01 -0.54
N ILE A 65 4.23 -9.12 -1.08
CA ILE A 65 3.09 -9.85 -0.49
C ILE A 65 3.41 -10.25 0.95
N PHE A 66 4.59 -10.86 1.17
CA PHE A 66 5.02 -11.26 2.51
C PHE A 66 5.09 -10.08 3.49
N VAL A 67 5.71 -8.98 3.06
CA VAL A 67 5.79 -7.73 3.85
C VAL A 67 4.40 -7.16 4.13
N THR A 68 3.49 -7.21 3.16
CA THR A 68 2.11 -6.72 3.30
C THR A 68 1.33 -7.56 4.31
N CYS A 69 1.45 -8.89 4.26
CA CYS A 69 0.82 -9.80 5.23
C CYS A 69 1.34 -9.55 6.65
N PHE A 70 2.65 -9.36 6.82
CA PHE A 70 3.24 -9.07 8.13
C PHE A 70 2.72 -7.72 8.69
N ASN A 71 2.69 -6.68 7.86
CA ASN A 71 2.14 -5.38 8.25
C ASN A 71 0.64 -5.42 8.56
N LEU A 72 -0.14 -6.24 7.85
CA LEU A 72 -1.56 -6.45 8.15
C LEU A 72 -1.74 -7.01 9.57
N VAL A 73 -0.97 -8.03 9.93
CA VAL A 73 -1.02 -8.65 11.26
C VAL A 73 -0.67 -7.62 12.35
N LEU A 74 0.41 -6.85 12.16
CA LEU A 74 0.78 -5.78 13.09
C LEU A 74 -0.29 -4.69 13.19
N SER A 75 -0.90 -4.29 12.07
CA SER A 75 -1.97 -3.30 12.03
C SER A 75 -3.18 -3.77 12.83
N ILE A 76 -3.56 -5.04 12.69
CA ILE A 76 -4.67 -5.64 13.45
C ILE A 76 -4.34 -5.63 14.95
N ILE A 77 -3.14 -6.09 15.34
CA ILE A 77 -2.73 -6.09 16.76
C ILE A 77 -2.79 -4.69 17.36
N GLN A 78 -2.31 -3.67 16.64
CA GLN A 78 -2.35 -2.27 17.09
C GLN A 78 -3.74 -1.63 17.03
N LEU A 79 -4.68 -2.21 16.30
CA LEU A 79 -6.07 -1.74 16.29
C LEU A 79 -6.82 -2.19 17.56
N PHE A 80 -6.40 -3.29 18.16
CA PHE A 80 -7.02 -3.92 19.33
C PHE A 80 -6.19 -3.80 20.64
N SER A 81 -5.03 -3.15 20.59
CA SER A 81 -4.16 -2.83 21.74
C SER A 81 -4.22 -1.36 22.09
#